data_AF-A0A3M2KT87-F1
#
_entry.id   AF-A0A3M2KT87-F1
#
_cell.length_a   1.000
_cell.length_b   1.000
_cell.length_c   1.000
_cell.angle_alpha   90.00
_cell.angle_beta   90.00
_cell.angle_gamma   90.00
#
_symmetry.space_group_name_H-M   'P 1'
#
loop_
_entity.id
_entity.type
_entity.pdbx_description
1 polymer ?
#
loop_
_entity_poly.entity_id
_entity_poly.type
_entity_poly.pdbx_seq_one_letter_code
_entity_poly.pdbx_strand_id
1 'polypeptide(L)'
;MVSGDAFTPEQLGLVHGAGRARGWERGEAVLVEGAPSSDVILIESGLVKITTESANGYTSVLAVRGPGELLGELSCLDGGPRSATATALGAVHGTVVPGERFRRLLAAHGELALAVLRSVTVRLRDSDRLRAEHGAYPAGVRVARVLWEMASRHGVEAAEPPGALAVRVTQQELAGAAGTSRESLVRALGELAAEGLIVRERGQTLVVDLAGLREWRRG
;
A
#
# COMPACT_ATOMS: atom_id res chain seq x y z
N MET A 1 -1.61 -3.69 -13.83
CA MET A 1 -2.74 -4.38 -13.20
C MET A 1 -3.76 -3.30 -12.87
N VAL A 2 -5.03 -3.53 -13.21
CA VAL A 2 -6.10 -2.52 -13.20
C VAL A 2 -6.22 -1.90 -11.81
N SER A 3 -6.29 -0.56 -11.74
CA SER A 3 -6.71 0.20 -10.57
C SER A 3 -8.15 -0.19 -10.21
N GLY A 4 -8.31 -1.31 -9.51
CA GLY A 4 -9.61 -1.96 -9.28
C GLY A 4 -10.45 -1.35 -8.16
N ASP A 5 -9.94 -0.28 -7.54
CA ASP A 5 -10.51 0.39 -6.38
C ASP A 5 -11.15 1.74 -6.76
N ALA A 6 -11.42 1.98 -8.05
CA ALA A 6 -12.02 3.24 -8.48
C ALA A 6 -13.51 3.26 -8.11
N PHE A 7 -13.81 3.79 -6.92
CA PHE A 7 -15.16 4.23 -6.58
C PHE A 7 -15.59 5.33 -7.56
N THR A 8 -16.84 5.29 -7.99
CA THR A 8 -17.41 6.36 -8.81
C THR A 8 -17.55 7.65 -7.99
N PRO A 9 -17.63 8.85 -8.61
CA PRO A 9 -17.88 10.09 -7.88
C PRO A 9 -19.14 10.04 -7.01
N GLU A 10 -20.18 9.35 -7.47
CA GLU A 10 -21.41 9.11 -6.70
C GLU A 10 -21.13 8.26 -5.45
N GLN A 11 -20.38 7.17 -5.59
CA GLN A 11 -19.99 6.30 -4.47
C GLN A 11 -19.13 7.05 -3.45
N LEU A 12 -18.18 7.87 -3.91
CA LEU A 12 -17.38 8.74 -3.04
C LEU A 12 -18.27 9.74 -2.30
N GLY A 13 -19.24 10.35 -2.99
CA GLY A 13 -20.22 11.25 -2.38
C GLY A 13 -21.02 10.61 -1.24
N LEU A 14 -21.41 9.34 -1.37
CA LEU A 14 -22.07 8.59 -0.30
C LEU A 14 -21.17 8.42 0.93
N VAL A 15 -19.90 8.06 0.71
CA VAL A 15 -18.91 7.87 1.79
C VAL A 15 -18.63 9.21 2.49
N HIS A 16 -18.47 10.29 1.73
CA HIS A 16 -18.25 11.64 2.27
C HIS A 16 -19.42 12.09 3.16
N GLY A 17 -20.66 11.90 2.69
CA GLY A 17 -21.86 12.26 3.44
C GLY A 17 -22.05 11.50 4.75
N ALA A 18 -21.46 10.31 4.89
CA ALA A 18 -21.57 9.49 6.09
C ALA A 18 -20.42 9.67 7.10
N GLY A 19 -19.34 10.32 6.69
CA GLY A 19 -18.11 10.45 7.48
C GLY A 19 -17.75 11.87 7.90
N ARG A 20 -16.55 12.01 8.46
CA ARG A 20 -15.92 13.30 8.78
C ARG A 20 -14.48 13.31 8.30
N ALA A 21 -14.04 14.46 7.82
CA ALA A 21 -12.65 14.66 7.45
C ALA A 21 -11.72 14.57 8.69
N ARG A 22 -10.57 13.93 8.51
CA ARG A 22 -9.47 13.87 9.48
C ARG A 22 -8.13 13.92 8.74
N GLY A 23 -7.15 14.57 9.36
CA GLY A 23 -5.76 14.57 8.92
C GLY A 23 -4.89 13.71 9.83
N TRP A 24 -3.80 13.20 9.27
CA TRP A 24 -2.73 12.49 9.98
C TRP A 24 -1.38 13.01 9.50
N GLU A 25 -0.47 13.18 10.45
CA GLU A 25 0.92 13.58 10.16
C GLU A 25 1.78 12.37 9.81
N ARG A 26 2.96 12.64 9.22
CA ARG A 26 3.92 11.57 8.90
C ARG A 26 4.26 10.74 10.13
N GLY A 27 4.13 9.43 10.01
CA GLY A 27 4.41 8.46 11.07
C GLY A 27 3.25 8.22 12.04
N GLU A 28 2.16 8.97 11.94
CA GLU A 28 0.97 8.72 12.76
C GLU A 28 0.26 7.43 12.31
N ALA A 29 -0.20 6.65 13.28
CA ALA A 29 -1.02 5.47 13.03
C ALA A 29 -2.45 5.89 12.70
N VAL A 30 -2.90 5.54 11.49
CA VAL A 30 -4.29 5.68 11.04
C VAL A 30 -5.15 4.58 11.66
N LEU A 31 -4.63 3.35 11.68
CA LEU A 31 -5.21 2.17 12.30
C LEU A 31 -4.11 1.39 13.02
N VAL A 32 -4.46 0.67 14.08
CA VAL A 32 -3.52 -0.15 14.86
C VAL A 32 -4.01 -1.59 14.86
N GLU A 33 -3.12 -2.53 14.51
CA GLU A 33 -3.39 -3.98 14.53
C GLU A 33 -3.93 -4.43 15.90
N GLY A 34 -4.89 -5.35 15.89
CA GLY A 34 -5.52 -5.87 17.11
C GLY A 34 -6.56 -4.94 17.76
N ALA A 35 -6.62 -3.65 17.38
CA ALA A 35 -7.57 -2.72 17.98
C ALA A 35 -9.04 -3.09 17.66
N PRO A 36 -9.99 -2.92 18.60
CA PRO A 36 -11.39 -3.32 18.42
C PRO A 36 -12.25 -2.27 17.66
N SER A 37 -11.66 -1.43 16.82
CA SER A 37 -12.39 -0.41 16.06
C SER A 37 -12.96 -0.99 14.75
N SER A 38 -14.15 -0.51 14.36
CA SER A 38 -14.80 -0.89 13.09
C SER A 38 -14.93 0.29 12.12
N ASP A 39 -14.30 1.42 12.41
CA ASP A 39 -14.35 2.60 11.53
C ASP A 39 -13.67 2.31 10.18
N VAL A 40 -14.16 2.95 9.13
CA VAL A 40 -13.60 2.84 7.79
C VAL A 40 -13.05 4.20 7.39
N ILE A 41 -11.88 4.21 6.76
CA ILE A 41 -11.23 5.42 6.29
C ILE A 41 -11.13 5.36 4.78
N LEU A 42 -11.69 6.35 4.09
CA LEU A 42 -11.39 6.62 2.68
C LEU A 42 -10.22 7.60 2.63
N ILE A 43 -9.15 7.23 1.91
CA ILE A 43 -8.00 8.11 1.73
C ILE A 43 -8.33 9.14 0.65
N GLU A 44 -8.24 10.43 0.98
CA GLU A 44 -8.45 11.54 0.03
C GLU A 44 -7.13 12.02 -0.57
N SER A 45 -6.06 12.04 0.24
CA SER A 45 -4.71 12.45 -0.18
C SER A 45 -3.63 11.80 0.68
N GLY A 46 -2.42 11.69 0.12
CA GLY A 46 -1.27 11.09 0.79
C GLY A 46 -1.20 9.57 0.63
N LEU A 47 -0.22 8.95 1.29
CA LEU A 47 0.05 7.52 1.23
C LEU A 47 0.11 6.92 2.62
N VAL A 48 -0.42 5.72 2.76
CA VAL A 48 -0.48 4.95 4.01
C VAL A 48 0.16 3.59 3.77
N LYS A 49 1.18 3.22 4.57
CA LYS A 49 1.72 1.86 4.56
C LYS A 49 0.88 0.94 5.44
N ILE A 50 0.71 -0.31 5.02
CA ILE A 50 0.01 -1.35 5.77
C ILE A 50 1.03 -2.39 6.22
N THR A 51 1.11 -2.63 7.53
CA THR A 51 2.09 -3.54 8.13
C THR A 51 1.46 -4.49 9.13
N THR A 52 2.01 -5.69 9.23
CA THR A 52 1.72 -6.63 10.32
C THR A 52 3.02 -7.05 10.98
N GLU A 53 2.98 -7.27 12.29
CA GLU A 53 4.11 -7.76 13.06
C GLU A 53 3.99 -9.27 13.31
N SER A 54 5.06 -10.00 13.00
CA SER A 54 5.18 -11.41 13.33
C SER A 54 5.66 -11.59 14.78
N ALA A 55 5.35 -12.73 15.38
CA ALA A 55 5.73 -13.04 16.76
C ALA A 55 7.25 -12.99 17.04
N ASN A 56 8.07 -13.11 16.00
CA ASN A 56 9.53 -12.98 16.07
C ASN A 56 10.04 -11.52 15.92
N GLY A 57 9.15 -10.53 15.91
CA GLY A 57 9.48 -9.11 15.73
C GLY A 57 9.70 -8.68 14.28
N TYR A 58 9.48 -9.56 13.31
CA TYR A 58 9.57 -9.19 11.89
C TYR A 58 8.33 -8.42 11.44
N THR A 59 8.53 -7.21 10.91
CA THR A 59 7.47 -6.40 10.32
C THR A 59 7.34 -6.68 8.83
N SER A 60 6.19 -7.23 8.42
CA SER A 60 5.85 -7.40 7.01
C SER A 60 5.10 -6.18 6.50
N VAL A 61 5.52 -5.62 5.36
CA VAL A 61 4.72 -4.62 4.64
C VAL A 61 3.80 -5.35 3.68
N LEU A 62 2.51 -5.21 3.90
CA LEU A 62 1.47 -5.88 3.10
C LEU A 62 1.12 -5.08 1.85
N ALA A 63 1.10 -3.75 1.97
CA ALA A 63 0.77 -2.85 0.86
C ALA A 63 1.13 -1.39 1.20
N VAL A 64 1.10 -0.54 0.17
CA VAL A 64 0.93 0.92 0.29
C VAL A 64 -0.42 1.27 -0.33
N ARG A 65 -1.15 2.15 0.33
CA ARG A 65 -2.49 2.60 -0.06
C ARG A 65 -2.49 4.11 -0.26
N GLY A 66 -3.23 4.58 -1.25
CA GLY A 66 -3.32 5.98 -1.64
C GLY A 66 -4.75 6.45 -1.87
N PRO A 67 -4.92 7.62 -2.51
CA PRO A 67 -6.22 8.25 -2.70
C PRO A 67 -7.23 7.34 -3.41
N GLY A 68 -8.47 7.34 -2.91
CA GLY A 68 -9.56 6.49 -3.41
C GLY A 68 -9.60 5.08 -2.81
N GLU A 69 -8.57 4.65 -2.07
CA GLU A 69 -8.57 3.34 -1.41
C GLU A 69 -9.17 3.42 0.00
N LEU A 70 -9.85 2.34 0.42
CA LEU A 70 -10.38 2.17 1.77
C LEU A 70 -9.37 1.50 2.71
N LEU A 71 -9.44 1.87 3.98
CA LEU A 71 -8.77 1.21 5.10
C LEU A 71 -9.78 0.79 6.16
N GLY A 72 -9.54 -0.37 6.77
CA GLY A 72 -10.33 -0.83 7.92
C GLY A 72 -11.68 -1.45 7.57
N GLU A 73 -11.97 -1.61 6.29
CA GLU A 73 -13.21 -2.20 5.78
C GLU A 73 -13.37 -3.67 6.20
N LEU A 74 -12.29 -4.44 6.31
CA LEU A 74 -12.34 -5.85 6.71
C LEU A 74 -12.97 -6.01 8.09
N SER A 75 -12.40 -5.38 9.12
CA SER A 75 -12.91 -5.39 10.50
C SER A 75 -14.34 -4.84 10.61
N CYS A 76 -14.70 -3.89 9.73
CA CYS A 76 -16.07 -3.37 9.68
C CYS A 76 -17.09 -4.41 9.18
N LEU A 77 -16.67 -5.26 8.24
CA LEU A 77 -17.50 -6.26 7.57
C LEU A 77 -17.57 -7.58 8.33
N ASP A 78 -16.45 -8.10 8.83
CA ASP A 78 -16.36 -9.41 9.49
C ASP A 78 -16.51 -9.35 11.02
N GLY A 79 -16.39 -8.15 11.61
CA GLY A 79 -16.45 -7.93 13.06
C GLY A 79 -15.19 -8.34 13.83
N GLY A 80 -14.13 -8.74 13.13
CA GLY A 80 -12.83 -9.06 13.72
C GLY A 80 -12.05 -7.79 14.13
N PRO A 81 -10.95 -7.96 14.88
CA PRO A 81 -10.05 -6.84 15.19
C PRO A 81 -9.36 -6.33 13.92
N ARG A 82 -8.66 -5.20 14.02
CA ARG A 82 -7.79 -4.73 12.92
C ARG A 82 -6.76 -5.80 12.55
N SER A 83 -6.74 -6.18 11.28
CA SER A 83 -5.82 -7.20 10.75
C SER A 83 -4.40 -6.71 10.52
N ALA A 84 -4.17 -5.39 10.58
CA ALA A 84 -2.88 -4.76 10.30
C ALA A 84 -2.85 -3.33 10.87
N THR A 85 -1.65 -2.81 11.05
CA THR A 85 -1.38 -1.40 11.35
C THR A 85 -1.30 -0.61 10.05
N ALA A 86 -1.93 0.56 10.02
CA ALA A 86 -1.88 1.49 8.90
C ALA A 86 -1.19 2.78 9.35
N THR A 87 -0.09 3.17 8.71
CA THR A 87 0.73 4.33 9.13
C THR A 87 0.90 5.33 7.99
N ALA A 88 0.71 6.61 8.26
CA ALA A 88 0.89 7.67 7.28
C ALA A 88 2.38 7.82 6.88
N LEU A 89 2.68 7.80 5.58
CA LEU A 89 4.04 7.98 5.04
C LEU A 89 4.41 9.46 4.83
N GLY A 90 3.42 10.35 4.88
CA GLY A 90 3.52 11.80 4.79
C GLY A 90 2.26 12.42 5.39
N ALA A 91 1.94 13.66 5.04
CA ALA A 91 0.63 14.23 5.36
C ALA A 91 -0.46 13.44 4.63
N VAL A 92 -1.44 12.93 5.37
CA VAL A 92 -2.57 12.15 4.85
C VAL A 92 -3.87 12.82 5.28
N HIS A 93 -4.81 12.95 4.35
CA HIS A 93 -6.18 13.36 4.67
C HIS A 93 -7.14 12.26 4.23
N GLY A 94 -8.19 12.06 5.03
CA GLY A 94 -9.15 10.99 4.82
C GLY A 94 -10.52 11.31 5.39
N THR A 95 -11.53 10.62 4.89
CA THR A 95 -12.88 10.62 5.45
C THR A 95 -13.05 9.41 6.37
N VAL A 96 -13.29 9.65 7.66
CA VAL A 96 -13.57 8.61 8.66
C VAL A 96 -15.07 8.37 8.76
N VAL A 97 -15.51 7.14 8.47
CA VAL A 97 -16.90 6.70 8.57
C VAL A 97 -17.05 5.71 9.72
N PRO A 98 -17.93 5.99 10.71
CA PRO A 98 -18.24 5.02 11.76
C PRO A 98 -18.75 3.70 11.18
N GLY A 99 -18.27 2.57 11.70
CA GLY A 99 -18.54 1.25 11.11
C GLY A 99 -20.03 0.93 10.92
N GLU A 100 -20.88 1.30 11.90
CA GLU A 100 -22.33 1.12 11.79
C GLU A 100 -22.95 1.94 10.63
N ARG A 101 -22.47 3.17 10.41
CA ARG A 101 -22.92 4.00 9.28
C ARG A 101 -22.46 3.41 7.95
N PHE A 102 -21.22 2.92 7.89
CA PHE A 102 -20.70 2.27 6.70
C PHE A 102 -21.51 1.03 6.34
N ARG A 103 -21.79 0.13 7.29
CA ARG A 103 -22.65 -1.04 7.07
C ARG A 103 -24.06 -0.67 6.58
N ARG A 104 -24.67 0.39 7.13
CA ARG A 104 -25.96 0.89 6.63
C ARG A 104 -25.88 1.41 5.20
N LEU A 105 -24.81 2.13 4.83
CA LEU A 105 -24.60 2.56 3.45
C LEU A 105 -24.52 1.36 2.49
N LEU A 106 -23.76 0.32 2.85
CA LEU A 106 -23.65 -0.86 2.00
C LEU A 106 -24.99 -1.59 1.83
N ALA A 107 -25.79 -1.67 2.90
CA ALA A 107 -27.12 -2.27 2.84
C ALA A 107 -28.10 -1.46 1.98
N ALA A 108 -27.99 -0.13 1.97
CA ALA A 108 -28.86 0.75 1.19
C ALA A 108 -28.41 0.90 -0.29
N HIS A 109 -27.12 0.72 -0.58
CA HIS A 109 -26.53 0.97 -1.90
C HIS A 109 -25.74 -0.26 -2.38
N GLY A 110 -26.43 -1.17 -3.07
CA GLY A 110 -25.84 -2.43 -3.55
C GLY A 110 -24.62 -2.24 -4.47
N GLU A 111 -24.62 -1.22 -5.33
CA GLU A 111 -23.47 -0.92 -6.20
C GLU A 111 -22.22 -0.49 -5.42
N LEU A 112 -22.40 0.21 -4.29
CA LEU A 112 -21.29 0.54 -3.38
C LEU A 112 -20.77 -0.73 -2.71
N ALA A 113 -21.66 -1.62 -2.25
CA ALA A 113 -21.27 -2.91 -1.69
C ALA A 113 -20.46 -3.76 -2.68
N LEU A 114 -20.89 -3.81 -3.96
CA LEU A 114 -20.13 -4.47 -5.02
C LEU A 114 -18.78 -3.81 -5.28
N ALA A 115 -18.68 -2.47 -5.21
CA ALA A 115 -17.41 -1.77 -5.34
C ALA A 115 -16.42 -2.14 -4.21
N VAL A 116 -16.90 -2.19 -2.96
CA VAL A 116 -16.09 -2.63 -1.81
C VAL A 116 -15.65 -4.09 -1.98
N LEU A 117 -16.56 -4.99 -2.40
CA LEU A 117 -16.23 -6.40 -2.68
C LEU A 117 -15.19 -6.55 -3.79
N ARG A 118 -15.27 -5.73 -4.85
CA ARG A 118 -14.26 -5.72 -5.92
C ARG A 118 -12.89 -5.33 -5.37
N SER A 119 -12.81 -4.29 -4.54
CA SER A 119 -11.56 -3.87 -3.89
C SER A 119 -10.97 -5.00 -3.04
N VAL A 120 -11.77 -5.64 -2.19
CA VAL A 120 -11.32 -6.78 -1.37
C VAL A 120 -10.83 -7.94 -2.25
N THR A 121 -11.53 -8.24 -3.35
CA THR A 121 -11.14 -9.31 -4.28
C THR A 121 -9.80 -9.00 -4.98
N VAL A 122 -9.56 -7.75 -5.35
CA VAL A 122 -8.27 -7.30 -5.91
C VAL A 122 -7.15 -7.52 -4.89
N ARG A 123 -7.36 -7.13 -3.63
CA ARG A 123 -6.40 -7.33 -2.54
C ARG A 123 -6.09 -8.80 -2.31
N LEU A 124 -7.09 -9.68 -2.35
CA LEU A 124 -6.90 -11.13 -2.23
C LEU A 124 -6.04 -11.68 -3.37
N ARG A 125 -6.34 -11.30 -4.62
CA ARG A 125 -5.53 -11.72 -5.78
C ARG A 125 -4.09 -11.21 -5.70
N ASP A 126 -3.88 -9.98 -5.24
CA ASP A 126 -2.53 -9.45 -5.02
C ASP A 126 -1.78 -10.22 -3.92
N SER A 127 -2.45 -10.57 -2.82
CA SER A 127 -1.89 -11.41 -1.77
C SER A 127 -1.49 -12.80 -2.28
N ASP A 128 -2.35 -13.45 -3.07
CA ASP A 128 -2.07 -14.78 -3.63
C ASP A 128 -0.95 -14.74 -4.67
N ARG A 129 -0.90 -13.69 -5.50
CA ARG A 129 0.24 -13.43 -6.39
C ARG A 129 1.54 -13.33 -5.61
N LEU A 130 1.57 -12.50 -4.56
CA LEU A 130 2.77 -12.31 -3.75
C LEU A 130 3.22 -13.63 -3.12
N ARG A 131 2.29 -14.43 -2.59
CA ARG A 131 2.57 -15.77 -2.06
C ARG A 131 3.18 -16.69 -3.11
N ALA A 132 2.65 -16.71 -4.33
CA ALA A 132 3.21 -17.50 -5.42
C ALA A 132 4.63 -17.03 -5.82
N GLU A 133 4.86 -15.71 -5.86
CA GLU A 133 6.17 -15.13 -6.21
C GLU A 133 7.27 -15.51 -5.21
N HIS A 134 6.95 -15.69 -3.92
CA HIS A 134 7.93 -16.11 -2.91
C HIS A 134 8.58 -17.46 -3.22
N GLY A 135 7.82 -18.42 -3.75
CA GLY A 135 8.35 -19.73 -4.15
C GLY A 135 8.98 -19.75 -5.54
N ALA A 136 8.61 -18.80 -6.41
CA ALA A 136 8.99 -18.82 -7.83
C ALA A 136 10.25 -18.02 -8.16
N TYR A 137 10.53 -16.93 -7.43
CA TYR A 137 11.57 -15.97 -7.82
C TYR A 137 12.66 -15.78 -6.74
N PRO A 138 13.93 -15.58 -7.14
CA PRO A 138 14.99 -15.17 -6.22
C PRO A 138 14.68 -13.84 -5.51
N ALA A 139 15.30 -13.63 -4.35
CA ALA A 139 15.10 -12.43 -3.53
C ALA A 139 15.30 -11.12 -4.31
N GLY A 140 16.35 -11.03 -5.14
CA GLY A 140 16.62 -9.83 -5.94
C GLY A 140 15.47 -9.49 -6.89
N VAL A 141 14.99 -10.48 -7.64
CA VAL A 141 13.85 -10.35 -8.57
C VAL A 141 12.60 -9.86 -7.83
N ARG A 142 12.31 -10.39 -6.63
CA ARG A 142 11.18 -9.92 -5.82
C ARG A 142 11.35 -8.46 -5.38
N VAL A 143 12.55 -8.03 -4.99
CA VAL A 143 12.85 -6.64 -4.65
C VAL A 143 12.57 -5.71 -5.84
N ALA A 144 13.06 -6.06 -7.03
CA ALA A 144 12.83 -5.25 -8.23
C ALA A 144 11.35 -5.18 -8.62
N ARG A 145 10.60 -6.28 -8.46
CA ARG A 145 9.14 -6.31 -8.69
C ARG A 145 8.42 -5.33 -7.79
N VAL A 146 8.69 -5.38 -6.50
CA VAL A 146 8.09 -4.49 -5.50
C VAL A 146 8.48 -3.04 -5.77
N LEU A 147 9.75 -2.77 -6.02
CA LEU A 147 10.23 -1.42 -6.27
C LEU A 147 9.61 -0.81 -7.54
N TRP A 148 9.52 -1.59 -8.62
CA TRP A 148 8.83 -1.18 -9.85
C TRP A 148 7.35 -0.91 -9.61
N GLU A 149 6.68 -1.76 -8.82
CA GLU A 149 5.26 -1.62 -8.51
C GLU A 149 5.00 -0.34 -7.69
N MET A 150 5.82 -0.08 -6.67
CA MET A 150 5.73 1.15 -5.87
C MET A 150 6.03 2.40 -6.72
N ALA A 151 7.07 2.38 -7.55
CA ALA A 151 7.42 3.50 -8.41
C ALA A 151 6.33 3.79 -9.46
N SER A 152 5.82 2.75 -10.13
CA SER A 152 4.82 2.91 -11.19
C SER A 152 3.46 3.38 -10.69
N ARG A 153 3.07 3.03 -9.46
CA ARG A 153 1.77 3.42 -8.88
C ARG A 153 1.83 4.69 -8.02
N HIS A 154 2.93 4.88 -7.29
CA HIS A 154 3.01 5.86 -6.20
C HIS A 154 4.31 6.67 -6.22
N GLY A 155 5.15 6.50 -7.25
CA GLY A 155 6.37 7.26 -7.41
C GLY A 155 6.07 8.75 -7.52
N VAL A 156 6.82 9.56 -6.78
CA VAL A 156 6.76 11.02 -6.89
C VAL A 156 7.93 11.46 -7.76
N GLU A 157 7.71 12.36 -8.71
CA GLU A 157 8.81 12.93 -9.50
C GLU A 157 9.88 13.53 -8.58
N ALA A 158 11.11 13.08 -8.75
CA ALA A 158 12.25 13.62 -8.05
C ALA A 158 12.73 14.90 -8.75
N ALA A 159 13.28 15.84 -7.98
CA ALA A 159 13.86 17.05 -8.52
C ALA A 159 15.10 16.72 -9.40
N GLU A 160 15.91 15.76 -8.97
CA GLU A 160 17.07 15.27 -9.71
C GLU A 160 17.26 13.76 -9.48
N PRO A 161 17.70 12.99 -10.51
CA PRO A 161 17.79 13.41 -11.91
C PRO A 161 16.40 13.53 -12.56
N PRO A 162 16.24 14.34 -13.63
CA PRO A 162 14.96 14.50 -14.32
C PRO A 162 14.36 13.16 -14.78
N GLY A 163 13.07 12.97 -14.53
CA GLY A 163 12.35 11.74 -14.88
C GLY A 163 12.49 10.60 -13.86
N ALA A 164 13.27 10.77 -12.80
CA ALA A 164 13.35 9.78 -11.73
C ALA A 164 12.10 9.79 -10.84
N LEU A 165 11.69 8.61 -10.40
CA LEU A 165 10.58 8.42 -9.48
C LEU A 165 11.09 8.06 -8.09
N ALA A 166 10.83 8.93 -7.12
CA ALA A 166 11.17 8.70 -5.72
C ALA A 166 10.16 7.75 -5.07
N VAL A 167 10.67 6.62 -4.58
CA VAL A 167 9.94 5.71 -3.70
C VAL A 167 10.38 5.95 -2.26
N ARG A 168 9.49 6.59 -1.48
CA ARG A 168 9.75 7.03 -0.10
C ARG A 168 9.37 5.97 0.92
N VAL A 169 10.06 4.83 0.86
CA VAL A 169 9.98 3.77 1.87
C VAL A 169 11.36 3.46 2.43
N THR A 170 11.41 3.01 3.68
CA THR A 170 12.63 2.54 4.32
C THR A 170 13.07 1.20 3.72
N GLN A 171 14.35 0.85 3.90
CA GLN A 171 14.86 -0.46 3.49
C GLN A 171 14.15 -1.60 4.24
N GLN A 172 13.85 -1.43 5.53
CA GLN A 172 13.12 -2.46 6.28
C GLN A 172 11.72 -2.71 5.69
N GLU A 173 11.02 -1.64 5.29
CA GLU A 173 9.72 -1.75 4.64
C GLU A 173 9.82 -2.42 3.27
N LEU A 174 10.82 -2.04 2.46
CA LEU A 174 11.03 -2.65 1.15
C LEU A 174 11.39 -4.14 1.25
N ALA A 175 12.17 -4.52 2.27
CA ALA A 175 12.49 -5.91 2.57
C ALA A 175 11.22 -6.68 2.99
N GLY A 176 10.40 -6.06 3.85
CA GLY A 176 9.09 -6.56 4.26
C GLY A 176 8.18 -6.86 3.08
N ALA A 177 8.04 -5.90 2.16
CA ALA A 177 7.19 -6.02 0.98
C ALA A 177 7.70 -7.07 -0.02
N ALA A 178 9.02 -7.21 -0.17
CA ALA A 178 9.63 -8.25 -1.03
C ALA A 178 9.74 -9.63 -0.33
N GLY A 179 9.32 -9.70 0.94
CA GLY A 179 9.50 -10.83 1.86
C GLY A 179 10.91 -11.41 1.77
N THR A 180 11.88 -10.56 2.11
CA THR A 180 13.29 -10.90 2.06
C THR A 180 14.03 -10.34 3.28
N SER A 181 15.24 -10.84 3.55
CA SER A 181 16.06 -10.32 4.64
C SER A 181 16.62 -8.93 4.30
N ARG A 182 17.01 -8.16 5.31
CA ARG A 182 17.65 -6.86 5.08
C ARG A 182 18.94 -6.99 4.28
N GLU A 183 19.73 -8.01 4.54
CA GLU A 183 20.98 -8.32 3.83
C GLU A 183 20.71 -8.62 2.36
N SER A 184 19.68 -9.43 2.09
CA SER A 184 19.26 -9.79 0.74
C SER A 184 18.74 -8.58 -0.04
N LEU A 185 17.98 -7.71 0.64
CA LEU A 185 17.56 -6.43 0.05
C LEU A 185 18.76 -5.55 -0.28
N VAL A 186 19.69 -5.34 0.65
CA VAL A 186 20.85 -4.47 0.43
C VAL A 186 21.68 -4.94 -0.75
N ARG A 187 21.82 -6.27 -0.91
CA ARG A 187 22.48 -6.88 -2.08
C ARG A 187 21.74 -6.57 -3.38
N ALA A 188 20.44 -6.83 -3.43
CA ALA A 188 19.60 -6.55 -4.58
C ALA A 188 19.62 -5.06 -4.99
N LEU A 189 19.53 -4.14 -4.02
CA LEU A 189 19.65 -2.70 -4.29
C LEU A 189 21.04 -2.32 -4.79
N GLY A 190 22.09 -3.04 -4.40
CA GLY A 190 23.44 -2.87 -4.93
C GLY A 190 23.53 -3.29 -6.40
N GLU A 191 22.96 -4.44 -6.75
CA GLU A 191 22.90 -4.94 -8.13
C GLU A 191 22.12 -3.97 -9.04
N LEU A 192 20.92 -3.57 -8.64
CA LEU A 192 20.10 -2.60 -9.39
C LEU A 192 20.79 -1.25 -9.57
N ALA A 193 21.54 -0.78 -8.57
CA ALA A 193 22.29 0.47 -8.66
C ALA A 193 23.51 0.35 -9.58
N ALA A 194 24.21 -0.79 -9.55
CA ALA A 194 25.33 -1.07 -10.44
C ALA A 194 24.90 -1.14 -11.92
N GLU A 195 23.67 -1.60 -12.18
CA GLU A 195 23.05 -1.58 -13.51
C GLU A 195 22.48 -0.21 -13.91
N GLY A 196 22.59 0.81 -13.04
CA GLY A 196 22.09 2.15 -13.33
C GLY A 196 20.57 2.27 -13.33
N LEU A 197 19.84 1.29 -12.79
CA LEU A 197 18.37 1.28 -12.75
C LEU A 197 17.82 2.16 -11.62
N ILE A 198 18.59 2.30 -10.53
CA ILE A 198 18.21 3.05 -9.34
C ILE A 198 19.36 3.89 -8.79
N VAL A 199 19.02 4.92 -8.03
CA VAL A 199 19.93 5.66 -7.15
C VAL A 199 19.45 5.55 -5.71
N ARG A 200 20.38 5.33 -4.78
CA ARG A 200 20.08 5.16 -3.36
C ARG A 200 20.30 6.48 -2.64
N GLU A 201 19.28 6.96 -1.93
CA GLU A 201 19.35 8.17 -1.12
C GLU A 201 18.94 7.91 0.33
N ARG A 202 19.19 8.88 1.22
CA ARG A 202 18.75 8.77 2.61
C ARG A 202 17.23 8.85 2.67
N GLY A 203 16.60 7.75 3.08
CA GLY A 203 15.16 7.68 3.32
C GLY A 203 14.29 7.47 2.07
N GLN A 204 14.89 7.31 0.89
CA GLN A 204 14.18 6.99 -0.34
C GLN A 204 15.08 6.26 -1.35
N THR A 205 14.45 5.57 -2.30
CA THR A 205 15.12 4.99 -3.47
C THR A 205 14.57 5.68 -4.71
N LEU A 206 15.46 6.24 -5.54
CA LEU A 206 15.09 6.83 -6.82
C LEU A 206 15.15 5.77 -7.90
N VAL A 207 14.04 5.54 -8.59
CA VAL A 207 14.00 4.71 -9.80
C VAL A 207 14.30 5.63 -10.98
N VAL A 208 15.49 5.49 -11.56
CA VAL A 208 15.97 6.37 -12.66
C VAL A 208 15.70 5.77 -14.04
N ASP A 209 15.55 4.45 -14.13
CA ASP A 209 15.09 3.76 -15.34
C ASP A 209 13.93 2.79 -15.01
N LEU A 210 12.71 3.32 -15.09
CA LEU A 210 11.50 2.53 -14.84
C LEU A 210 11.31 1.43 -15.91
N ALA A 211 11.77 1.65 -17.14
CA ALA A 211 11.63 0.69 -18.23
C ALA A 211 12.63 -0.47 -18.07
N GLY A 212 13.90 -0.16 -17.80
CA GLY A 212 14.92 -1.16 -17.47
C GLY A 212 14.54 -1.99 -16.24
N LEU A 213 14.06 -1.34 -15.17
CA LEU A 213 13.58 -2.04 -13.98
C LEU A 213 12.38 -2.96 -14.29
N ARG A 214 11.50 -2.59 -15.24
CA ARG A 214 10.36 -3.41 -15.68
C ARG A 214 10.80 -4.70 -16.39
N GLU A 215 11.92 -4.65 -17.09
CA GLU A 215 12.50 -5.82 -17.76
C GLU A 215 13.27 -6.67 -16.76
N TRP A 216 14.13 -6.05 -15.94
CA TRP A 216 14.94 -6.73 -14.92
C TRP A 216 14.11 -7.58 -13.97
N ARG A 217 12.95 -7.07 -13.53
CA ARG A 217 12.06 -7.78 -12.60
C ARG A 217 11.48 -9.09 -13.13
N ARG A 218 11.67 -9.42 -14.41
CA ARG A 218 11.18 -10.68 -15.00
C ARG A 218 12.04 -11.88 -14.62
N GLY A 219 13.28 -11.65 -14.18
CA GLY A 219 14.26 -12.70 -13.88
C GLY A 219 15.14 -12.97 -15.08
#